data_AF-A0A354UQV1-F1
#
_entry.id   AF-A0A354UQV1-F1
#
_cell.length_a   1.000
_cell.length_b   1.000
_cell.length_c   1.000
_cell.angle_alpha   90.00
_cell.angle_beta   90.00
_cell.angle_gamma   90.00
#
_symmetry.space_group_name_H-M   'P 1'
#
loop_
_entity.id
_entity.type
_entity.pdbx_description
1 polymer ?
#
loop_
_entity_poly.entity_id
_entity_poly.type
_entity_poly.pdbx_seq_one_letter_code
_entity_poly.pdbx_strand_id
1 'polypeptide(L)'
;MKENRKLLKDVLDDIRQDMSDEEVLALLANRKISVRPDSEKKYTLGQRAADAIAKFAGSWAFIFSFTSVLVLWMVINVILAANAFDPYPFILLNLVLSCVAAIQAPLIMMSQNRQEEKDRRRAENDYKVNLKTEIMIEDLYDKLNAILAKQYALEKKLSTEKKDGAEKQ
;
A
#
# COMPACT_ATOMS: atom_id res chain seq x y z
N MET A 1 16.39 -11.01 -36.23
CA MET A 1 15.17 -10.19 -36.45
C MET A 1 13.95 -10.98 -36.91
N LYS A 2 13.96 -11.74 -38.03
CA LYS A 2 12.78 -12.53 -38.45
C LYS A 2 12.53 -13.76 -37.57
N GLU A 3 13.60 -14.40 -37.11
CA GLU A 3 13.58 -15.65 -36.32
C GLU A 3 12.95 -15.48 -34.92
N ASN A 4 13.34 -14.43 -34.17
CA ASN A 4 12.70 -14.09 -32.88
C ASN A 4 11.19 -13.87 -32.99
N ARG A 5 10.68 -13.34 -34.12
CA ARG A 5 9.22 -13.18 -34.34
C ARG A 5 8.51 -14.49 -34.70
N LYS A 6 9.25 -15.53 -35.09
CA LYS A 6 8.72 -16.88 -35.27
C LYS A 6 8.68 -17.59 -33.92
N LEU A 7 9.77 -17.57 -33.15
CA LEU A 7 9.81 -18.11 -31.79
C LEU A 7 8.75 -17.48 -30.87
N LEU A 8 8.54 -16.16 -30.94
CA LEU A 8 7.50 -15.48 -30.15
C LEU A 8 6.08 -15.83 -30.62
N LYS A 9 5.89 -16.29 -31.86
CA LYS A 9 4.60 -16.82 -32.33
C LYS A 9 4.42 -18.28 -31.95
N ASP A 10 5.43 -19.12 -32.14
CA ASP A 10 5.38 -20.54 -31.80
C ASP A 10 5.17 -20.70 -30.27
N VAL A 11 5.86 -19.94 -29.42
CA VAL A 11 5.64 -19.92 -27.96
C VAL A 11 4.26 -19.35 -27.59
N LEU A 12 3.71 -18.41 -28.36
CA LEU A 12 2.39 -17.83 -28.09
C LEU A 12 1.25 -18.75 -28.54
N ASP A 13 1.42 -19.52 -29.62
CA ASP A 13 0.47 -20.56 -30.04
C ASP A 13 0.54 -21.80 -29.11
N ASP A 14 1.73 -22.22 -28.68
CA ASP A 14 1.93 -23.34 -27.73
C ASP A 14 1.29 -23.05 -26.35
N ILE A 15 1.39 -21.80 -25.86
CA ILE A 15 0.69 -21.35 -24.64
C ILE A 15 -0.83 -21.21 -24.85
N ARG A 16 -1.28 -20.99 -26.10
CA ARG A 16 -2.70 -20.76 -26.44
C ARG A 16 -3.45 -22.06 -26.73
N GLN A 17 -2.77 -23.20 -26.83
CA GLN A 17 -3.42 -24.44 -27.24
C GLN A 17 -4.07 -25.23 -26.08
N ASP A 18 -3.77 -24.91 -24.81
CA ASP A 18 -4.18 -25.73 -23.65
C ASP A 18 -4.85 -24.96 -22.49
N MET A 19 -5.11 -23.65 -22.63
CA MET A 19 -5.99 -22.92 -21.68
C MET A 19 -6.94 -21.97 -22.42
N SER A 20 -8.22 -22.12 -22.13
CA SER A 20 -9.26 -21.25 -22.63
C SER A 20 -9.15 -19.84 -22.03
N ASP A 21 -9.62 -18.81 -22.75
CA ASP A 21 -9.70 -17.44 -22.20
C ASP A 21 -10.59 -17.40 -20.93
N GLU A 22 -11.56 -18.31 -20.80
CA GLU A 22 -12.33 -18.53 -19.57
C GLU A 22 -11.49 -19.06 -18.40
N GLU A 23 -10.53 -19.97 -18.63
CA GLU A 23 -9.63 -20.43 -17.56
C GLU A 23 -8.64 -19.35 -17.15
N VAL A 24 -8.12 -18.55 -18.08
CA VAL A 24 -7.28 -17.40 -17.74
C VAL A 24 -8.08 -16.38 -16.93
N LEU A 25 -9.33 -16.11 -17.29
CA LEU A 25 -10.24 -15.26 -16.51
C LEU A 25 -10.60 -15.88 -15.15
N ALA A 26 -10.83 -17.19 -15.07
CA ALA A 26 -11.09 -17.91 -13.82
C ALA A 26 -9.86 -17.89 -12.91
N LEU A 27 -8.64 -18.02 -13.46
CA LEU A 27 -7.39 -17.86 -12.71
C LEU A 27 -7.22 -16.40 -12.23
N LEU A 28 -7.57 -15.40 -13.03
CA LEU A 28 -7.51 -13.98 -12.66
C LEU A 28 -8.61 -13.52 -11.69
N ALA A 29 -9.72 -14.27 -11.59
CA ALA A 29 -10.83 -14.06 -10.67
C ALA A 29 -10.66 -14.84 -9.36
N ASN A 30 -10.22 -16.10 -9.42
CA ASN A 30 -10.03 -16.99 -8.27
C ASN A 30 -8.69 -16.73 -7.55
N ARG A 31 -7.71 -16.10 -8.21
CA ARG A 31 -6.55 -15.56 -7.49
C ARG A 31 -7.06 -14.45 -6.55
N LYS A 32 -7.12 -14.76 -5.25
CA LYS A 32 -7.36 -13.80 -4.16
C LYS A 32 -6.28 -12.72 -4.20
N ILE A 33 -6.51 -11.66 -4.99
CA ILE A 33 -5.60 -10.53 -5.19
C ILE A 33 -5.75 -9.46 -4.09
N SER A 34 -6.54 -9.73 -3.04
CA SER A 34 -6.20 -9.20 -1.72
C SER A 34 -4.97 -9.91 -1.17
N VAL A 35 -3.80 -9.58 -1.75
CA VAL A 35 -2.53 -9.71 -1.04
C VAL A 35 -2.64 -8.78 0.15
N ARG A 36 -3.14 -9.30 1.28
CA ARG A 36 -3.05 -8.59 2.56
C ARG A 36 -1.57 -8.26 2.74
N PRO A 37 -1.19 -6.98 2.94
CA PRO A 37 0.21 -6.60 3.08
C PRO A 37 0.88 -7.18 4.35
N ASP A 38 0.09 -7.87 5.20
CA ASP A 38 0.54 -8.76 6.28
C ASP A 38 1.12 -10.10 5.77
N SER A 39 1.87 -10.10 4.66
CA SER A 39 2.82 -11.19 4.43
C SER A 39 3.91 -11.07 5.49
N GLU A 40 3.89 -12.00 6.45
CA GLU A 40 4.62 -11.95 7.72
C GLU A 40 6.14 -11.80 7.54
N LYS A 41 6.64 -10.56 7.37
CA LYS A 41 8.00 -10.23 7.80
C LYS A 41 7.99 -10.41 9.31
N LYS A 42 8.51 -11.55 9.80
CA LYS A 42 8.77 -11.82 11.22
C LYS A 42 9.69 -10.73 11.76
N TYR A 43 9.09 -9.65 12.28
CA TYR A 43 9.82 -8.51 12.81
C TYR A 43 10.79 -9.01 13.88
N THR A 44 12.07 -8.66 13.73
CA THR A 44 13.08 -9.02 14.75
C THR A 44 12.70 -8.39 16.08
N LEU A 45 13.13 -8.99 17.20
CA LEU A 45 12.78 -8.46 18.53
C LEU A 45 13.19 -6.98 18.69
N GLY A 46 14.34 -6.58 18.12
CA GLY A 46 14.77 -5.19 18.05
C GLY A 46 13.84 -4.28 17.22
N GLN A 47 13.30 -4.75 16.10
CA GLN A 47 12.32 -3.98 15.32
C GLN A 47 11.02 -3.77 16.11
N ARG A 48 10.51 -4.81 16.79
CA ARG A 48 9.30 -4.70 17.63
C ARG A 48 9.51 -3.76 18.82
N ALA A 49 10.68 -3.82 19.46
CA ALA A 49 11.06 -2.89 20.52
C ALA A 49 11.14 -1.44 20.00
N ALA A 50 11.75 -1.23 18.82
CA ALA A 50 11.82 0.09 18.20
C ALA A 50 10.43 0.66 17.83
N ASP A 51 9.49 -0.16 17.33
CA ASP A 51 8.09 0.27 17.14
C ASP A 51 7.43 0.72 18.45
N ALA A 52 7.61 -0.05 19.52
CA ALA A 52 7.02 0.25 20.82
C ALA A 52 7.62 1.55 21.41
N ILE A 53 8.94 1.69 21.37
CA ILE A 53 9.66 2.88 21.85
C ILE A 53 9.27 4.11 21.00
N ALA A 54 9.21 4.02 19.68
CA ALA A 54 8.81 5.13 18.81
C ALA A 54 7.37 5.58 19.08
N LYS A 55 6.42 4.64 19.23
CA LYS A 55 5.02 4.96 19.58
C LYS A 55 4.87 5.56 20.97
N PHE A 56 5.67 5.11 21.94
CA PHE A 56 5.65 5.64 23.30
C PHE A 56 6.27 7.04 23.37
N ALA A 57 7.45 7.23 22.77
CA ALA A 57 8.15 8.52 22.73
C ALA A 57 7.38 9.60 21.93
N GLY A 58 6.61 9.21 20.91
CA GLY A 58 5.73 10.10 20.16
C GLY A 58 4.39 10.45 20.84
N SER A 59 4.15 9.99 22.07
CA SER A 59 2.89 10.25 22.79
C SER A 59 2.91 11.57 23.56
N TRP A 60 1.83 12.35 23.47
CA TRP A 60 1.63 13.56 24.27
C TRP A 60 1.79 13.33 25.78
N ALA A 61 1.31 12.18 26.29
CA ALA A 61 1.45 11.82 27.70
C ALA A 61 2.91 11.60 28.12
N PHE A 62 3.75 11.07 27.21
CA PHE A 62 5.18 10.91 27.45
C PHE A 62 5.88 12.28 27.53
N ILE A 63 5.56 13.20 26.62
CA ILE A 63 6.12 14.56 26.62
C ILE A 63 5.83 15.27 27.95
N PHE A 64 4.56 15.32 28.39
CA PHE A 64 4.22 15.97 29.66
C PHE A 64 4.86 15.30 30.87
N SER A 65 4.92 13.96 30.91
CA SER A 65 5.58 13.22 32.00
C SER A 65 7.09 13.50 32.04
N PHE A 66 7.76 13.46 30.88
CA PHE A 66 9.19 13.72 30.75
C PHE A 66 9.55 15.15 31.17
N THR A 67 8.82 16.15 30.68
CA THR A 67 9.00 17.55 31.10
C THR A 67 8.75 17.72 32.61
N SER A 68 7.75 17.05 33.18
CA SER A 68 7.47 17.10 34.62
C SER A 68 8.63 16.54 35.45
N VAL A 69 9.24 15.43 35.02
CA VAL A 69 10.42 14.84 35.67
C VAL A 69 11.63 15.78 35.58
N LEU A 70 11.88 16.43 34.44
CA LEU A 70 12.96 17.42 34.30
C LEU A 70 12.76 18.62 35.23
N VAL A 71 11.53 19.16 35.30
CA VAL A 71 11.21 20.28 36.20
C VAL A 71 11.38 19.86 37.66
N LEU A 72 10.91 18.67 38.04
CA LEU A 72 11.08 18.14 39.40
C LEU A 72 12.56 17.95 39.75
N TRP A 73 13.38 17.44 38.83
CA TRP A 73 14.83 17.29 39.02
C TRP A 73 15.53 18.62 39.25
N MET A 74 15.20 19.64 38.44
CA MET A 74 15.73 21.00 38.63
C MET A 74 15.31 21.58 39.98
N VAL A 75 14.04 21.47 40.35
CA VAL A 75 13.51 21.98 41.64
C VAL A 75 14.21 21.32 42.83
N ILE A 76 14.37 19.99 42.83
CA ILE A 76 15.05 19.26 43.91
C ILE A 76 16.50 19.71 44.04
N ASN A 77 17.25 19.81 42.94
CA ASN A 77 18.66 20.23 42.98
C ASN A 77 18.83 21.70 43.38
N VAL A 78 17.92 22.59 42.98
CA VAL A 78 17.93 24.00 43.43
C VAL A 78 17.67 24.11 44.94
N ILE A 79 16.72 23.33 45.48
CA ILE A 79 16.42 23.32 46.92
C ILE A 79 17.58 22.74 47.74
N LEU A 80 18.26 21.70 47.24
CA LEU A 80 19.40 21.09 47.93
C LEU A 80 20.66 21.98 47.93
N ALA A 81 20.78 22.91 46.98
CA ALA A 81 21.82 23.94 46.87
C ALA A 81 23.25 23.45 47.15
N ALA A 82 23.71 23.54 48.41
CA ALA A 82 25.06 23.13 48.81
C ALA A 82 25.28 21.60 48.82
N ASN A 83 24.22 20.80 48.90
CA ASN A 83 24.26 19.33 48.81
C ASN A 83 23.66 18.81 47.48
N ALA A 84 23.53 19.67 46.47
CA ALA A 84 22.95 19.29 45.18
C ALA A 84 23.85 18.30 44.43
N PHE A 85 23.24 17.25 43.87
CA PHE A 85 23.94 16.24 43.07
C PHE A 85 24.26 16.77 41.65
N ASP A 86 23.43 17.68 41.15
CA ASP A 86 23.61 18.39 39.89
C ASP A 86 23.38 19.90 40.11
N PRO A 87 24.37 20.64 40.65
CA PRO A 87 24.25 22.08 40.88
C PRO A 87 24.06 22.85 39.57
N TYR A 88 23.42 24.02 39.63
CA TYR A 88 23.34 24.94 38.48
C TYR A 88 24.76 25.23 37.94
N PRO A 89 25.06 24.99 36.64
CA PRO A 89 24.15 24.98 35.49
C PRO A 89 23.63 23.59 35.01
N PHE A 90 23.50 22.59 35.88
CA PHE A 90 22.94 21.25 35.59
C PHE A 90 23.72 20.46 34.52
N ILE A 91 25.00 20.20 34.78
CA ILE A 91 25.91 19.54 33.83
C ILE A 91 25.48 18.09 33.52
N LEU A 92 24.93 17.36 34.50
CA LEU A 92 24.50 15.98 34.32
C LEU A 92 23.20 15.91 33.51
N LEU A 93 22.22 16.77 33.83
CA LEU A 93 20.98 16.87 33.06
C LEU A 93 21.26 17.25 31.59
N ASN A 94 22.18 18.19 31.35
CA ASN A 94 22.58 18.56 29.99
C ASN A 94 23.26 17.41 29.22
N LEU A 95 24.15 16.65 29.87
CA LEU A 95 24.80 15.47 29.30
C LEU A 95 23.77 14.39 28.92
N VAL A 96 22.83 14.09 29.81
CA VAL A 96 21.77 13.10 29.59
C VAL A 96 20.85 13.53 28.44
N LEU A 97 20.40 14.78 28.41
CA LEU A 97 19.56 15.31 27.32
C LEU A 97 20.29 15.27 25.97
N SER A 98 21.58 15.60 25.93
CA SER A 98 22.39 15.52 24.72
C SER A 98 22.50 14.09 24.18
N CYS A 99 22.70 13.10 25.07
CA CYS A 99 22.74 11.69 24.71
C CYS A 99 21.37 11.18 24.19
N VAL A 100 20.28 11.56 24.85
CA VAL A 100 18.91 11.22 24.42
C VAL A 100 18.61 11.81 23.03
N ALA A 101 18.93 13.08 22.80
CA ALA A 101 18.73 13.74 21.51
C ALA A 101 19.55 13.08 20.37
N ALA A 102 20.81 12.71 20.64
CA ALA A 102 21.67 12.02 19.68
C ALA A 102 21.12 10.65 19.24
N ILE A 103 20.45 9.93 20.14
CA ILE A 103 19.82 8.63 19.83
C ILE A 103 18.42 8.80 19.20
N GLN A 104 17.71 9.89 19.52
CA GLN A 104 16.38 10.17 18.94
C GLN A 104 16.43 10.32 17.41
N ALA A 105 17.36 11.10 16.86
CA ALA A 105 17.42 11.36 15.42
C ALA A 105 17.49 10.08 14.54
N PRO A 106 18.42 9.12 14.76
CA PRO A 106 18.44 7.88 13.99
C PRO A 106 17.24 6.97 14.30
N LEU A 107 16.68 6.98 15.52
CA LEU A 107 15.48 6.20 15.85
C LEU A 107 14.25 6.71 15.08
N ILE A 108 14.07 8.04 15.02
CA ILE A 108 13.04 8.70 14.22
C ILE A 108 13.23 8.36 12.73
N MET A 109 14.44 8.49 12.19
CA MET A 109 14.74 8.17 10.79
C MET A 109 14.49 6.68 10.46
N MET A 110 14.85 5.75 11.35
CA MET A 110 14.50 4.32 11.21
C MET A 110 13.00 4.06 11.30
N SER A 111 12.25 4.87 12.06
CA SER A 111 10.79 4.79 12.10
C SER A 111 10.16 5.31 10.81
N GLN A 112 10.68 6.42 10.25
CA GLN A 112 10.23 7.06 9.01
C GLN A 112 10.47 6.18 7.79
N ASN A 113 11.72 5.76 7.53
CA ASN A 113 12.07 4.83 6.43
C ASN A 113 11.13 3.59 6.37
N ARG A 114 10.71 3.14 7.54
CA ARG A 114 9.95 1.90 7.79
C ARG A 114 8.43 2.11 7.81
N GLN A 115 7.98 3.36 7.67
CA GLN A 115 6.62 3.74 7.27
C GLN A 115 6.60 4.08 5.76
N GLU A 116 7.58 4.82 5.24
CA GLU A 116 7.75 5.07 3.81
C GLU A 116 7.82 3.77 2.98
N GLU A 117 8.54 2.74 3.45
CA GLU A 117 8.57 1.43 2.77
C GLU A 117 7.18 0.74 2.74
N LYS A 118 6.32 0.99 3.74
CA LYS A 118 4.94 0.46 3.76
C LYS A 118 4.04 1.29 2.85
N ASP A 119 4.16 2.61 2.87
CA ASP A 119 3.33 3.53 2.10
C ASP A 119 3.66 3.42 0.61
N ARG A 120 4.94 3.26 0.24
CA ARG A 120 5.35 2.91 -1.13
C ARG A 120 4.76 1.58 -1.58
N ARG A 121 4.80 0.54 -0.73
CA ARG A 121 4.19 -0.77 -1.04
C ARG A 121 2.67 -0.71 -1.18
N ARG A 122 1.98 0.20 -0.45
CA ARG A 122 0.55 0.48 -0.66
C ARG A 122 0.31 1.16 -2.00
N ALA A 123 1.02 2.25 -2.29
CA ALA A 123 0.90 2.96 -3.57
C ALA A 123 1.18 2.06 -4.79
N GLU A 124 2.20 1.19 -4.74
CA GLU A 124 2.48 0.19 -5.78
C GLU A 124 1.33 -0.82 -5.97
N ASN A 125 0.62 -1.18 -4.90
CA ASN A 125 -0.52 -2.08 -4.96
C ASN A 125 -1.77 -1.37 -5.51
N ASP A 126 -2.05 -0.16 -5.03
CA ASP A 126 -3.18 0.65 -5.46
C ASP A 126 -3.06 1.01 -6.95
N TYR A 127 -1.84 1.31 -7.43
CA TYR A 127 -1.55 1.47 -8.87
C TYR A 127 -1.90 0.22 -9.69
N LYS A 128 -1.50 -0.98 -9.22
CA LYS A 128 -1.81 -2.25 -9.91
C LYS A 128 -3.30 -2.56 -9.92
N VAL A 129 -4.02 -2.24 -8.83
CA VAL A 129 -5.47 -2.37 -8.78
C VAL A 129 -6.13 -1.41 -9.76
N ASN A 130 -5.72 -0.14 -9.80
CA ASN A 130 -6.28 0.86 -10.70
C ASN A 130 -6.08 0.48 -12.18
N LEU A 131 -4.87 0.05 -12.55
CA LEU A 131 -4.57 -0.43 -13.91
C LEU A 131 -5.40 -1.67 -14.28
N LYS A 132 -5.64 -2.60 -13.35
CA LYS A 132 -6.52 -3.76 -13.59
C LYS A 132 -7.98 -3.31 -13.80
N THR A 133 -8.44 -2.32 -13.03
CA THR A 133 -9.80 -1.75 -13.18
C THR A 133 -9.96 -1.05 -14.52
N GLU A 134 -8.96 -0.30 -14.98
CA GLU A 134 -8.95 0.36 -16.29
C GLU A 134 -9.10 -0.64 -17.44
N ILE A 135 -8.27 -1.69 -17.48
CA ILE A 135 -8.35 -2.77 -18.48
C ILE A 135 -9.71 -3.50 -18.42
N MET A 136 -10.26 -3.71 -17.23
CA MET A 136 -11.57 -4.34 -17.05
C MET A 136 -12.73 -3.47 -17.54
N ILE A 137 -12.61 -2.14 -17.44
CA ILE A 137 -13.60 -1.20 -17.99
C ILE A 137 -13.53 -1.19 -19.52
N GLU A 138 -12.34 -1.27 -20.12
CA GLU A 138 -12.14 -1.36 -21.57
C GLU A 138 -12.76 -2.65 -22.15
N ASP A 139 -12.47 -3.82 -21.56
CA ASP A 139 -13.10 -5.10 -21.93
C ASP A 139 -14.64 -5.08 -21.76
N LEU A 140 -15.14 -4.46 -20.69
CA LEU A 140 -16.57 -4.30 -20.48
C LEU A 140 -17.23 -3.39 -21.53
N TYR A 141 -16.54 -2.33 -21.94
CA TYR A 141 -16.99 -1.42 -23.00
C TYR A 141 -17.08 -2.12 -24.36
N ASP A 142 -16.07 -2.92 -24.73
CA ASP A 142 -16.08 -3.71 -25.96
C ASP A 142 -17.20 -4.77 -25.96
N LYS A 143 -17.39 -5.47 -24.84
CA LYS A 143 -18.50 -6.43 -24.67
C LYS A 143 -19.87 -5.74 -24.76
N LEU A 144 -20.02 -4.54 -24.19
CA LEU A 144 -21.24 -3.75 -24.29
C LEU A 144 -21.52 -3.35 -25.75
N ASN A 145 -20.51 -2.86 -26.48
CA ASN A 145 -20.63 -2.52 -27.90
C ASN A 145 -20.99 -3.74 -28.76
N ALA A 146 -20.42 -4.91 -28.48
CA ALA A 146 -20.77 -6.15 -29.18
C ALA A 146 -22.23 -6.58 -28.92
N ILE A 147 -22.76 -6.35 -27.72
CA ILE A 147 -24.18 -6.59 -27.39
C ILE A 147 -25.09 -5.57 -28.11
N LEU A 148 -24.73 -4.28 -28.11
CA LEU A 148 -25.48 -3.23 -28.81
C LEU A 148 -25.53 -3.46 -30.32
N ALA A 149 -24.43 -3.90 -30.94
CA ALA A 149 -24.40 -4.27 -32.34
C ALA A 149 -25.34 -5.45 -32.67
N LYS A 150 -25.42 -6.45 -31.78
CA LYS A 150 -26.38 -7.57 -31.92
C LYS A 150 -27.83 -7.11 -31.76
N GLN A 151 -28.13 -6.25 -30.78
CA GLN A 151 -29.46 -5.64 -30.58
C GLN A 151 -29.92 -4.93 -31.86
N TYR A 152 -29.09 -4.03 -32.40
CA TYR A 152 -29.40 -3.29 -33.63
C TYR A 152 -29.61 -4.19 -34.85
N ALA A 153 -28.81 -5.26 -34.99
CA ALA A 153 -28.97 -6.24 -36.06
C ALA A 153 -30.29 -7.04 -35.95
N LEU A 154 -30.73 -7.36 -34.72
CA LEU A 154 -32.01 -8.04 -34.48
C LEU A 154 -33.21 -7.10 -34.74
N GLU A 155 -33.15 -5.87 -34.24
CA GLU A 155 -34.19 -4.85 -34.44
C GLU A 155 -34.39 -4.54 -35.93
N LYS A 156 -33.29 -4.44 -36.70
CA LYS A 156 -33.35 -4.30 -38.16
C LYS A 156 -34.04 -5.49 -38.84
N LYS A 157 -33.73 -6.73 -38.45
CA LYS A 157 -34.40 -7.93 -39.01
C LYS A 157 -35.90 -7.93 -38.73
N LEU A 158 -36.29 -7.68 -37.46
CA LEU A 158 -37.68 -7.59 -37.05
C LEU A 158 -38.46 -6.48 -37.80
N SER A 159 -37.79 -5.36 -38.10
CA SER A 159 -38.35 -4.26 -38.87
C SER A 159 -38.54 -4.61 -40.36
N THR A 160 -37.67 -5.44 -40.93
CA THR A 160 -37.82 -5.95 -42.30
C THR A 160 -38.96 -6.96 -42.40
N GLU A 161 -39.02 -7.95 -41.49
CA GLU A 161 -40.10 -8.95 -41.47
C GLU A 161 -41.49 -8.31 -41.33
N LYS A 162 -41.62 -7.23 -40.54
CA LYS A 162 -42.86 -6.45 -40.45
C LYS A 162 -43.29 -5.77 -41.75
N LYS A 163 -42.35 -5.36 -42.62
CA LYS A 163 -42.69 -4.82 -43.94
C LYS A 163 -43.14 -5.91 -44.90
N ASP A 164 -42.37 -7.00 -44.99
CA ASP A 164 -42.66 -8.11 -45.90
C ASP A 164 -43.98 -8.83 -45.57
N GLY A 165 -44.42 -8.77 -44.30
CA GLY A 165 -45.75 -9.25 -43.87
C GLY A 165 -46.90 -8.27 -44.15
N ALA A 166 -46.62 -6.97 -44.34
CA ALA A 166 -47.62 -5.95 -44.62
C ALA A 166 -47.89 -5.76 -46.14
N GLU A 167 -46.93 -6.12 -47.00
CA GLU A 167 -47.11 -6.10 -48.48
C GLU A 167 -47.78 -7.38 -49.04
N LYS A 168 -48.15 -8.34 -48.17
CA LYS A 168 -48.78 -9.62 -48.53
C LYS A 168 -50.23 -9.76 -48.06
N GLN A 169 -50.86 -8.66 -47.64
CA GLN A 169 -52.28 -8.54 -47.31
C GLN A 169 -52.93 -7.47 -48.19
#